data_AF-A0A3S4RWS2-F1
#
_entry.id   AF-A0A3S4RWS2-F1
#
_cell.length_a   1.000
_cell.length_b   1.000
_cell.length_c   1.000
_cell.angle_alpha   90.00
_cell.angle_beta   90.00
_cell.angle_gamma   90.00
#
_symmetry.space_group_name_H-M   'P 1'
#
loop_
_entity.id
_entity.type
_entity.pdbx_description
1 polymer ?
#
loop_
_entity_poly.entity_id
_entity_poly.type
_entity_poly.pdbx_seq_one_letter_code
_entity_poly.pdbx_strand_id
1 'polypeptide(L)'
;MVLTSRPHGSSSLLSSRLPRRSILAAGALAAPLGALGLSSGTARAADASFGLTPVEGSPWYDPALRSVDFRFQAEGIQVFNPSVRVTLPESYDSSPDRRYPVLLLLHGGFGMYLSWSGPEHGNAIELTRGHDLIVVMPDGGGGSFYSNANHPLPGREAAWETFIMDRVLPFVHANFRTDPARMAIAGFSMGGWGALALGQRYWGHFRSISSYSGPSDCNPATVDGLGVAAIIWAGPAADYMNYPATANPPGSTWGGELYPEIAKGYNPMDNIEKYRGKRLFLRAGTGDILSAFAPLSGDQSLLLDELRRNGENAWNSAQEAVVHATNDRFSAALDAAGIEHDYVYHPGRTHEWGLWRDSLEEDLPGMMACLEA
;
A
#
# COMPACT_ATOMS: atom_id res chain seq x y z
N MET A 1 -60.55 -4.99 34.27
CA MET A 1 -60.64 -6.22 33.47
C MET A 1 -59.28 -6.92 33.62
N VAL A 2 -59.04 -7.59 34.75
CA VAL A 2 -59.15 -9.07 34.93
C VAL A 2 -58.10 -9.76 34.05
N LEU A 3 -56.89 -10.01 34.58
CA LEU A 3 -56.41 -11.20 35.34
C LEU A 3 -55.58 -12.11 34.39
N THR A 4 -54.24 -12.05 34.45
CA THR A 4 -53.31 -12.97 35.16
C THR A 4 -53.14 -14.37 34.58
N SER A 5 -51.87 -14.81 34.64
CA SER A 5 -51.35 -16.16 34.88
C SER A 5 -50.86 -16.99 33.68
N ARG A 6 -49.56 -17.32 33.74
CA ARG A 6 -48.93 -18.49 33.11
C ARG A 6 -49.39 -19.77 33.84
N PRO A 7 -49.28 -20.96 33.22
CA PRO A 7 -48.14 -21.83 33.57
C PRO A 7 -47.58 -22.70 32.41
N HIS A 8 -46.53 -23.44 32.78
CA HIS A 8 -45.58 -24.27 32.03
C HIS A 8 -46.09 -25.29 31.00
N GLY A 9 -45.23 -25.57 30.00
CA GLY A 9 -45.25 -26.78 29.19
C GLY A 9 -43.92 -26.96 28.43
N SER A 10 -43.14 -27.94 28.85
CA SER A 10 -41.90 -28.41 28.23
C SER A 10 -42.15 -29.21 26.94
N SER A 11 -41.32 -29.00 25.90
CA SER A 11 -41.06 -30.03 24.87
C SER A 11 -39.67 -29.82 24.25
N SER A 12 -38.94 -30.93 24.14
CA SER A 12 -37.61 -31.03 23.56
C SER A 12 -37.68 -31.34 22.06
N LEU A 13 -36.48 -31.32 21.44
CA LEU A 13 -36.09 -31.97 20.19
C LEU A 13 -36.46 -31.24 18.89
N LEU A 14 -35.44 -30.70 18.21
CA LEU A 14 -34.80 -31.38 17.07
C LEU A 14 -33.73 -30.48 16.45
N SER A 15 -32.49 -30.97 16.44
CA SER A 15 -31.43 -30.47 15.57
C SER A 15 -31.81 -30.73 14.11
N SER A 16 -31.90 -29.69 13.29
CA SER A 16 -31.88 -29.83 11.83
C SER A 16 -30.50 -29.44 11.30
N ARG A 17 -29.67 -30.47 11.12
CA ARG A 17 -28.46 -30.40 10.28
C ARG A 17 -28.92 -30.07 8.85
N LEU A 18 -28.43 -28.97 8.29
CA LEU A 18 -28.57 -28.72 6.85
C LEU A 18 -27.53 -29.57 6.08
N PRO A 19 -27.92 -30.21 4.97
CA PRO A 19 -27.14 -31.26 4.34
C PRO A 19 -26.03 -30.70 3.44
N ARG A 20 -24.83 -31.27 3.60
CA ARG A 20 -23.77 -31.27 2.59
C ARG A 20 -24.28 -31.91 1.29
N ARG A 21 -24.34 -31.16 0.20
CA ARG A 21 -24.25 -31.73 -1.16
C ARG A 21 -23.36 -30.87 -2.05
N SER A 22 -22.24 -31.49 -2.39
CA SER A 22 -21.22 -31.08 -3.35
C SER A 22 -21.69 -31.26 -4.79
N ILE A 23 -21.32 -30.33 -5.68
CA ILE A 23 -21.08 -30.53 -7.13
C ILE A 23 -20.00 -29.47 -7.49
N LEU A 24 -18.69 -29.75 -7.51
CA LEU A 24 -17.86 -30.34 -8.60
C LEU A 24 -18.14 -29.78 -10.00
N ALA A 25 -17.35 -28.77 -10.41
CA ALA A 25 -16.45 -28.81 -11.60
C ALA A 25 -16.19 -27.39 -12.17
N ALA A 26 -14.94 -26.93 -12.11
CA ALA A 26 -14.15 -26.45 -13.26
C ALA A 26 -12.84 -25.78 -12.80
N GLY A 27 -11.71 -26.27 -13.31
CA GLY A 27 -10.43 -25.54 -13.38
C GLY A 27 -9.51 -25.64 -12.17
N ALA A 28 -8.42 -26.37 -12.31
CA ALA A 28 -7.41 -26.58 -11.28
C ALA A 28 -6.61 -25.31 -10.98
N LEU A 29 -6.95 -24.62 -9.88
CA LEU A 29 -5.96 -23.86 -9.11
C LEU A 29 -5.17 -24.83 -8.23
N ALA A 30 -4.25 -25.55 -8.86
CA ALA A 30 -3.07 -25.99 -8.16
C ALA A 30 -2.06 -24.83 -8.22
N ALA A 31 -2.28 -23.80 -7.41
CA ALA A 31 -1.11 -23.16 -6.83
C ALA A 31 -0.35 -24.29 -6.12
N PRO A 32 0.99 -24.40 -6.22
CA PRO A 32 1.69 -25.40 -5.46
C PRO A 32 1.55 -25.05 -3.97
N LEU A 33 0.48 -25.55 -3.33
CA LEU A 33 0.34 -25.66 -1.88
C LEU A 33 1.31 -26.71 -1.30
N GLY A 34 2.38 -27.02 -2.02
CA GLY A 34 3.33 -28.10 -1.74
C GLY A 34 4.33 -27.82 -0.62
N ALA A 35 4.23 -26.70 0.11
CA ALA A 35 5.15 -26.38 1.21
C ALA A 35 4.49 -26.35 2.60
N LEU A 36 3.16 -26.43 2.72
CA LEU A 36 2.47 -26.49 4.02
C LEU A 36 2.02 -27.92 4.34
N GLY A 37 2.91 -28.89 4.10
CA GLY A 37 2.76 -30.26 4.55
C GLY A 37 3.14 -30.39 6.02
N LEU A 38 2.15 -30.58 6.89
CA LEU A 38 2.33 -31.20 8.20
C LEU A 38 2.95 -32.59 8.01
N SER A 39 4.27 -32.66 7.95
CA SER A 39 5.00 -33.92 8.08
C SER A 39 6.03 -33.76 9.19
N SER A 40 5.88 -34.58 10.23
CA SER A 40 6.83 -34.74 11.31
C SER A 40 8.13 -35.30 10.74
N GLY A 41 9.06 -34.42 10.41
CA GLY A 41 10.38 -34.76 9.85
C GLY A 41 11.40 -33.70 10.25
N THR A 42 12.32 -34.10 11.12
CA THR A 42 13.40 -33.32 11.73
C THR A 42 14.24 -32.50 10.74
N ALA A 43 14.31 -31.19 11.01
CA ALA A 43 15.37 -30.23 10.67
C ALA A 43 16.01 -30.34 9.27
N ARG A 44 15.54 -29.46 8.37
CA ARG A 44 16.29 -28.63 7.40
C ARG A 44 15.55 -28.47 6.06
N ALA A 45 14.30 -28.00 6.11
CA ALA A 45 13.78 -27.13 5.07
C ALA A 45 14.08 -25.70 5.53
N ALA A 46 14.91 -24.96 4.80
CA ALA A 46 14.99 -23.52 5.01
C ALA A 46 13.57 -22.97 4.97
N ASP A 47 13.22 -22.08 5.91
CA ASP A 47 11.86 -21.57 6.09
C ASP A 47 11.34 -20.93 4.79
N ALA A 48 10.66 -21.72 3.96
CA ALA A 48 10.11 -21.30 2.66
C ALA A 48 8.94 -20.31 2.83
N SER A 49 8.54 -20.06 4.08
CA SER A 49 7.55 -19.05 4.43
C SER A 49 8.16 -17.67 4.59
N PHE A 50 9.50 -17.55 4.60
CA PHE A 50 10.21 -16.29 4.78
C PHE A 50 9.75 -15.54 6.03
N GLY A 51 9.53 -16.22 7.17
CA GLY A 51 9.03 -15.58 8.40
C GLY A 51 7.55 -15.16 8.36
N LEU A 52 6.76 -15.66 7.39
CA LEU A 52 5.33 -15.41 7.26
C LEU A 52 4.52 -16.66 7.59
N THR A 53 3.77 -16.64 8.68
CA THR A 53 2.86 -17.73 9.05
C THR A 53 1.42 -17.35 8.71
N PRO A 54 0.75 -18.03 7.76
CA PRO A 54 -0.65 -17.73 7.46
C PRO A 54 -1.53 -17.87 8.71
N VAL A 55 -2.42 -16.91 8.93
CA VAL A 55 -3.42 -17.02 9.99
C VAL A 55 -4.50 -18.04 9.61
N GLU A 56 -5.23 -18.56 10.60
CA GLU A 56 -6.36 -19.45 10.35
C GLU A 56 -7.36 -18.82 9.36
N GLY A 57 -7.73 -19.57 8.32
CA GLY A 57 -8.63 -19.11 7.26
C GLY A 57 -7.93 -18.42 6.08
N SER A 58 -6.64 -18.11 6.16
CA SER A 58 -5.84 -17.59 5.04
C SER A 58 -5.15 -18.73 4.27
N PRO A 59 -5.01 -18.66 2.93
CA PRO A 59 -5.44 -17.57 2.03
C PRO A 59 -6.90 -17.64 1.58
N TRP A 60 -7.41 -16.50 1.09
CA TRP A 60 -8.71 -16.39 0.42
C TRP A 60 -8.52 -16.18 -1.08
N TYR A 61 -9.16 -16.99 -1.90
CA TYR A 61 -9.13 -16.83 -3.35
C TYR A 61 -10.47 -16.28 -3.85
N ASP A 62 -10.42 -15.17 -4.57
CA ASP A 62 -11.56 -14.61 -5.28
C ASP A 62 -11.33 -14.70 -6.81
N PRO A 63 -11.99 -15.65 -7.50
CA PRO A 63 -11.85 -15.80 -8.95
C PRO A 63 -12.41 -14.61 -9.73
N ALA A 64 -13.41 -13.89 -9.23
CA ALA A 64 -13.96 -12.73 -9.92
C ALA A 64 -12.94 -11.59 -9.98
N LEU A 65 -12.09 -11.50 -8.95
CA LEU A 65 -11.02 -10.51 -8.85
C LEU A 65 -9.67 -11.02 -9.36
N ARG A 66 -9.56 -12.29 -9.78
CA ARG A 66 -8.28 -12.96 -10.10
C ARG A 66 -7.24 -12.78 -8.99
N SER A 67 -7.69 -12.76 -7.74
CA SER A 67 -6.87 -12.31 -6.62
C SER A 67 -6.83 -13.34 -5.50
N VAL A 68 -5.65 -13.47 -4.90
CA VAL A 68 -5.43 -14.25 -3.68
C VAL A 68 -5.05 -13.28 -2.57
N ASP A 69 -5.80 -13.31 -1.47
CA ASP A 69 -5.53 -12.53 -0.28
C ASP A 69 -4.88 -13.41 0.78
N PHE A 70 -3.75 -12.94 1.30
CA PHE A 70 -3.03 -13.55 2.40
C PHE A 70 -3.11 -12.67 3.62
N ARG A 71 -3.15 -13.28 4.80
CA ARG A 71 -2.98 -12.62 6.08
C ARG A 71 -2.05 -13.45 6.94
N PHE A 72 -1.06 -12.78 7.53
CA PHE A 72 0.05 -13.44 8.19
C PHE A 72 0.17 -13.00 9.65
N GLN A 73 0.65 -13.90 10.50
CA GLN A 73 1.56 -13.52 11.56
C GLN A 73 2.94 -13.38 10.93
N ALA A 74 3.53 -12.19 11.01
CA ALA A 74 4.81 -11.88 10.38
C ALA A 74 5.86 -11.56 11.45
N GLU A 75 7.03 -12.20 11.36
CA GLU A 75 8.18 -11.85 12.20
C GLU A 75 8.51 -10.36 12.05
N GLY A 76 8.56 -9.62 13.17
CA GLY A 76 8.84 -8.18 13.18
C GLY A 76 7.61 -7.27 13.05
N ILE A 77 6.39 -7.84 12.98
CA ILE A 77 5.13 -7.09 13.01
C ILE A 77 4.27 -7.58 14.19
N GLN A 78 4.00 -6.69 15.14
CA GLN A 78 3.16 -6.93 16.32
C GLN A 78 2.01 -5.92 16.45
N VAL A 79 1.95 -4.92 15.56
CA VAL A 79 0.87 -3.93 15.55
C VAL A 79 -0.48 -4.54 15.15
N PHE A 80 -0.50 -5.39 14.13
CA PHE A 80 -1.63 -6.23 13.71
C PHE A 80 -1.12 -7.32 12.76
N ASN A 81 -1.92 -8.36 12.47
CA ASN A 81 -1.59 -9.37 11.45
C ASN A 81 -1.71 -8.76 10.04
N PRO A 82 -0.60 -8.48 9.33
CA PRO A 82 -0.63 -7.80 8.04
C PRO A 82 -1.13 -8.72 6.92
N SER A 83 -1.66 -8.11 5.87
CA SER A 83 -2.24 -8.79 4.72
C SER A 83 -1.58 -8.36 3.41
N VAL A 84 -1.72 -9.20 2.38
CA VAL A 84 -1.23 -8.94 1.02
C VAL A 84 -2.23 -9.48 0.02
N ARG A 85 -2.59 -8.69 -0.98
CA ARG A 85 -3.33 -9.15 -2.16
C ARG A 85 -2.36 -9.38 -3.31
N VAL A 86 -2.48 -10.53 -3.97
CA VAL A 86 -1.78 -10.85 -5.22
C VAL A 86 -2.82 -11.04 -6.32
N THR A 87 -2.85 -10.13 -7.28
CA THR A 87 -3.74 -10.19 -8.46
C THR A 87 -2.97 -10.76 -9.66
N LEU A 88 -3.56 -11.78 -10.30
CA LEU A 88 -2.94 -12.55 -11.38
C LEU A 88 -3.46 -12.12 -12.75
N PRO A 89 -2.62 -12.09 -13.80
CA PRO A 89 -3.07 -11.75 -15.16
C PRO A 89 -4.06 -12.79 -15.72
N GLU A 90 -4.90 -12.39 -16.67
CA GLU A 90 -5.90 -13.29 -17.28
C GLU A 90 -5.27 -14.49 -17.99
N SER A 91 -4.04 -14.33 -18.48
CA SER A 91 -3.29 -15.39 -19.15
C SER A 91 -2.64 -16.39 -18.19
N TYR A 92 -2.70 -16.17 -16.87
CA TYR A 92 -1.92 -16.93 -15.89
C TYR A 92 -2.11 -18.44 -16.03
N ASP A 93 -3.36 -18.90 -16.09
CA ASP A 93 -3.68 -20.34 -16.18
C ASP A 93 -3.49 -20.91 -17.60
N SER A 94 -3.74 -20.10 -18.63
CA SER A 94 -3.60 -20.52 -20.03
C SER A 94 -2.16 -20.52 -20.54
N SER A 95 -1.23 -19.90 -19.79
CA SER A 95 0.20 -19.79 -20.13
C SER A 95 1.10 -20.34 -19.01
N PRO A 96 1.10 -21.66 -18.75
CA PRO A 96 1.75 -22.25 -17.56
C PRO A 96 3.27 -22.10 -17.52
N ASP A 97 3.94 -21.95 -18.66
CA ASP A 97 5.39 -21.78 -18.76
C ASP A 97 5.83 -20.30 -18.68
N ARG A 98 4.88 -19.37 -18.74
CA ARG A 98 5.19 -17.93 -18.70
C ARG A 98 5.54 -17.47 -17.30
N ARG A 99 6.56 -16.61 -17.22
CA ARG A 99 6.88 -15.80 -16.03
C ARG A 99 6.43 -14.36 -16.28
N TYR A 100 5.89 -13.73 -15.26
CA TYR A 100 5.23 -12.43 -15.36
C TYR A 100 6.01 -11.34 -14.63
N PRO A 101 6.08 -10.11 -15.18
CA PRO A 101 6.54 -8.97 -14.42
C PRO A 101 5.69 -8.74 -13.17
N VAL A 102 6.24 -7.99 -12.21
CA VAL A 102 5.59 -7.68 -10.93
C VAL A 102 5.45 -6.18 -10.76
N LEU A 103 4.26 -5.71 -10.38
CA LEU A 103 4.01 -4.38 -9.86
C LEU A 103 3.78 -4.46 -8.35
N LEU A 104 4.69 -3.89 -7.57
CA LEU A 104 4.48 -3.64 -6.14
C LEU A 104 3.72 -2.32 -5.99
N LEU A 105 2.45 -2.39 -5.59
CA LEU A 105 1.52 -1.26 -5.56
C LEU A 105 1.15 -0.86 -4.13
N LEU A 106 1.64 0.29 -3.71
CA LEU A 106 1.65 0.76 -2.32
C LEU A 106 0.48 1.72 -2.02
N HIS A 107 -0.22 1.48 -0.92
CA HIS A 107 -1.32 2.33 -0.46
C HIS A 107 -0.85 3.61 0.26
N GLY A 108 -1.75 4.58 0.42
CA GLY A 108 -1.51 5.81 1.17
C GLY A 108 -1.70 5.66 2.67
N GLY A 109 -1.50 6.76 3.42
CA GLY A 109 -1.76 6.79 4.86
C GLY A 109 -3.22 6.47 5.17
N PHE A 110 -3.46 5.84 6.32
CA PHE A 110 -4.76 5.32 6.78
C PHE A 110 -5.41 4.27 5.86
N GLY A 111 -4.75 3.91 4.76
CA GLY A 111 -5.18 2.86 3.85
C GLY A 111 -4.80 1.45 4.33
N MET A 112 -5.03 0.50 3.44
CA MET A 112 -4.72 -0.93 3.65
C MET A 112 -4.43 -1.59 2.30
N TYR A 113 -4.02 -2.85 2.32
CA TYR A 113 -3.72 -3.67 1.13
C TYR A 113 -4.84 -3.73 0.07
N LEU A 114 -6.09 -3.41 0.44
CA LEU A 114 -7.24 -3.36 -0.47
C LEU A 114 -7.48 -2.00 -1.12
N SER A 115 -6.82 -0.93 -0.69
CA SER A 115 -7.15 0.45 -1.11
C SER A 115 -7.10 0.67 -2.63
N TRP A 116 -6.24 -0.05 -3.34
CA TRP A 116 -6.14 0.04 -4.79
C TRP A 116 -7.18 -0.79 -5.55
N SER A 117 -7.91 -1.69 -4.90
CA SER A 117 -8.60 -2.80 -5.58
C SER A 117 -9.79 -2.38 -6.45
N GLY A 118 -10.82 -1.78 -5.83
CA GLY A 118 -12.12 -1.57 -6.44
C GLY A 118 -12.34 -0.19 -7.05
N PRO A 119 -13.41 -0.01 -7.86
CA PRO A 119 -13.73 1.24 -8.55
C PRO A 119 -14.13 2.39 -7.61
N GLU A 120 -14.53 2.08 -6.37
CA GLU A 120 -14.75 3.07 -5.33
C GLU A 120 -13.47 3.82 -4.94
N HIS A 121 -12.30 3.26 -5.27
CA HIS A 121 -10.98 3.83 -5.05
C HIS A 121 -10.10 3.69 -6.32
N GLY A 122 -8.96 3.00 -6.21
CA GLY A 122 -7.92 2.96 -7.24
C GLY A 122 -8.20 2.10 -8.47
N ASN A 123 -9.23 1.24 -8.43
CA ASN A 123 -9.66 0.38 -9.55
C ASN A 123 -8.56 -0.48 -10.22
N ALA A 124 -7.46 -0.77 -9.51
CA ALA A 124 -6.28 -1.40 -10.09
C ALA A 124 -6.58 -2.78 -10.69
N ILE A 125 -7.52 -3.54 -10.13
CA ILE A 125 -7.89 -4.88 -10.65
C ILE A 125 -8.44 -4.79 -12.08
N GLU A 126 -9.22 -3.76 -12.37
CA GLU A 126 -9.78 -3.53 -13.70
C GLU A 126 -8.79 -2.81 -14.60
N LEU A 127 -8.08 -1.80 -14.10
CA LEU A 127 -7.09 -1.07 -14.90
C LEU A 127 -5.93 -1.97 -15.37
N THR A 128 -5.53 -2.94 -14.54
CA THR A 128 -4.48 -3.90 -14.93
C THR A 128 -5.04 -5.10 -15.69
N ARG A 129 -6.34 -5.12 -16.02
CA ARG A 129 -6.93 -6.13 -16.89
C ARG A 129 -6.35 -5.98 -18.30
N GLY A 130 -6.05 -7.10 -18.95
CA GLY A 130 -5.40 -7.11 -20.27
C GLY A 130 -3.88 -6.89 -20.24
N HIS A 131 -3.29 -6.61 -19.07
CA HIS A 131 -1.83 -6.61 -18.90
C HIS A 131 -1.36 -7.94 -18.32
N ASP A 132 -0.28 -8.49 -18.89
CA ASP A 132 0.39 -9.68 -18.39
C ASP A 132 1.28 -9.32 -17.19
N LEU A 133 0.65 -8.89 -16.09
CA LEU A 133 1.28 -8.31 -14.92
C LEU A 133 0.72 -8.95 -13.64
N ILE A 134 1.61 -9.35 -12.72
CA ILE A 134 1.21 -9.71 -11.36
C ILE A 134 1.26 -8.44 -10.50
N VAL A 135 0.15 -8.11 -9.84
CA VAL A 135 0.06 -6.94 -8.96
C VAL A 135 0.08 -7.39 -7.52
N VAL A 136 1.02 -6.87 -6.73
CA VAL A 136 1.19 -7.17 -5.31
C VAL A 136 0.84 -5.91 -4.52
N MET A 137 -0.21 -5.99 -3.72
CA MET A 137 -0.68 -4.91 -2.85
C MET A 137 -0.53 -5.36 -1.40
N PRO A 138 0.57 -5.00 -0.69
CA PRO A 138 0.75 -5.33 0.71
C PRO A 138 0.17 -4.26 1.64
N ASP A 139 -0.15 -4.63 2.87
CA ASP A 139 -0.24 -3.68 3.97
C ASP A 139 1.15 -3.05 4.23
N GLY A 140 1.14 -1.76 4.53
CA GLY A 140 2.32 -0.98 4.90
C GLY A 140 2.16 -0.26 6.23
N GLY A 141 1.12 -0.54 7.03
CA GLY A 141 0.77 0.22 8.24
C GLY A 141 0.15 1.58 7.92
N GLY A 142 -0.65 2.12 8.85
CA GLY A 142 -1.46 3.32 8.61
C GLY A 142 -0.66 4.61 8.42
N GLY A 143 0.62 4.64 8.79
CA GLY A 143 1.47 5.82 8.66
C GLY A 143 2.96 5.53 8.77
N SER A 144 3.40 4.34 8.33
CA SER A 144 4.80 3.94 8.48
C SER A 144 5.76 4.63 7.50
N PHE A 145 5.22 5.20 6.41
CA PHE A 145 6.01 5.64 5.26
C PHE A 145 6.95 4.54 4.73
N TYR A 146 6.45 3.30 4.77
CA TYR A 146 7.13 2.10 4.28
C TYR A 146 8.50 1.89 4.91
N SER A 147 8.66 2.34 6.16
CA SER A 147 9.88 2.27 6.95
C SER A 147 9.71 1.31 8.11
N ASN A 148 10.81 0.74 8.58
CA ASN A 148 10.81 0.02 9.86
C ASN A 148 10.65 1.01 11.01
N ALA A 149 9.84 0.67 12.01
CA ALA A 149 9.88 1.33 13.30
C ALA A 149 11.18 0.95 14.03
N ASN A 150 12.13 1.89 14.12
CA ASN A 150 13.43 1.68 14.78
C ASN A 150 13.37 1.95 16.30
N HIS A 151 12.33 2.65 16.76
CA HIS A 151 12.09 2.92 18.18
C HIS A 151 10.66 2.52 18.59
N PRO A 152 10.21 1.28 18.30
CA PRO A 152 8.87 0.85 18.69
C PRO A 152 8.79 0.71 20.21
N LEU A 153 7.59 0.85 20.77
CA LEU A 153 7.36 0.40 22.14
C LEU A 153 7.47 -1.14 22.21
N PRO A 154 7.88 -1.71 23.35
CA PRO A 154 7.94 -3.16 23.51
C PRO A 154 6.62 -3.84 23.17
N GLY A 155 6.67 -4.87 22.32
CA GLY A 155 5.48 -5.60 21.89
C GLY A 155 4.67 -4.90 20.78
N ARG A 156 5.25 -3.89 20.14
CA ARG A 156 4.65 -3.10 19.05
C ARG A 156 5.58 -2.98 17.85
N GLU A 157 6.42 -3.99 17.62
CA GLU A 157 7.33 -4.03 16.49
C GLU A 157 6.56 -3.83 15.18
N ALA A 158 7.11 -3.00 14.28
CA ALA A 158 6.45 -2.58 13.05
C ALA A 158 7.50 -2.41 11.94
N ALA A 159 8.17 -3.51 11.58
CA ALA A 159 9.20 -3.55 10.55
C ALA A 159 8.62 -3.64 9.12
N TRP A 160 7.93 -2.58 8.67
CA TRP A 160 7.19 -2.58 7.39
C TRP A 160 8.06 -2.70 6.13
N GLU A 161 9.25 -2.08 6.10
CA GLU A 161 10.20 -2.26 4.99
C GLU A 161 10.65 -3.72 4.91
N THR A 162 11.06 -4.29 6.04
CA THR A 162 11.48 -5.70 6.11
C THR A 162 10.33 -6.63 5.73
N PHE A 163 9.12 -6.40 6.25
CA PHE A 163 7.94 -7.18 5.88
C PHE A 163 7.73 -7.21 4.37
N ILE A 164 7.80 -6.07 3.70
CA ILE A 164 7.53 -6.00 2.26
C ILE A 164 8.70 -6.57 1.45
N MET A 165 9.91 -6.09 1.71
CA MET A 165 11.07 -6.34 0.85
C MET A 165 11.74 -7.69 1.12
N ASP A 166 11.85 -8.09 2.40
CA ASP A 166 12.60 -9.29 2.79
C ASP A 166 11.68 -10.50 3.00
N ARG A 167 10.37 -10.29 3.10
CA ARG A 167 9.40 -11.35 3.43
C ARG A 167 8.37 -11.54 2.32
N VAL A 168 7.56 -10.51 2.03
CA VAL A 168 6.47 -10.58 1.05
C VAL A 168 6.99 -10.79 -0.37
N LEU A 169 7.95 -10.00 -0.84
CA LEU A 169 8.48 -10.17 -2.20
C LEU A 169 9.10 -11.56 -2.44
N PRO A 170 10.01 -12.06 -1.58
CA PRO A 170 10.51 -13.44 -1.70
C PRO A 170 9.40 -14.49 -1.66
N PHE A 171 8.42 -14.35 -0.76
CA PHE A 171 7.26 -15.22 -0.69
C PHE A 171 6.48 -15.23 -2.02
N VAL A 172 6.21 -14.06 -2.58
CA VAL A 172 5.51 -13.94 -3.87
C VAL A 172 6.34 -14.58 -4.98
N HIS A 173 7.65 -14.35 -5.01
CA HIS A 173 8.52 -14.93 -6.02
C HIS A 173 8.61 -16.47 -5.95
N ALA A 174 8.53 -17.03 -4.75
CA ALA A 174 8.55 -18.48 -4.56
C ALA A 174 7.21 -19.17 -4.89
N ASN A 175 6.08 -18.47 -4.74
CA ASN A 175 4.75 -19.08 -4.83
C ASN A 175 3.99 -18.74 -6.12
N PHE A 176 4.42 -17.72 -6.85
CA PHE A 176 3.81 -17.28 -8.11
C PHE A 176 4.84 -17.27 -9.25
N ARG A 177 4.36 -17.43 -10.50
CA ARG A 177 5.21 -17.42 -11.71
C ARG A 177 5.68 -16.00 -12.06
N THR A 178 6.41 -15.37 -11.16
CA THR A 178 6.96 -14.03 -11.32
C THR A 178 8.33 -14.05 -11.98
N ASP A 179 8.75 -12.92 -12.52
CA ASP A 179 10.09 -12.64 -12.99
C ASP A 179 10.71 -11.50 -12.14
N PRO A 180 11.59 -11.83 -11.18
CA PRO A 180 12.22 -10.83 -10.30
C PRO A 180 13.10 -9.80 -11.02
N ALA A 181 13.46 -10.04 -12.29
CA ALA A 181 14.24 -9.08 -13.08
C ALA A 181 13.35 -8.02 -13.76
N ARG A 182 12.03 -8.21 -13.78
CA ARG A 182 11.04 -7.31 -14.39
C ARG A 182 10.06 -6.83 -13.32
N MET A 183 10.49 -5.88 -12.50
CA MET A 183 9.65 -5.30 -11.46
C MET A 183 9.48 -3.80 -11.59
N ALA A 184 8.28 -3.33 -11.23
CA ALA A 184 7.94 -1.94 -11.03
C ALA A 184 7.43 -1.73 -9.59
N ILE A 185 7.58 -0.51 -9.10
CA ILE A 185 7.01 -0.07 -7.82
C ILE A 185 6.24 1.22 -8.05
N ALA A 186 5.02 1.29 -7.53
CA ALA A 186 4.18 2.47 -7.61
C ALA A 186 3.38 2.67 -6.33
N GLY A 187 2.89 3.88 -6.10
CA GLY A 187 1.97 4.13 -5.00
C GLY A 187 1.50 5.57 -4.94
N PHE A 188 0.53 5.82 -4.06
CA PHE A 188 -0.03 7.16 -3.87
C PHE A 188 0.27 7.73 -2.48
N SER A 189 0.43 9.04 -2.34
CA SER A 189 0.61 9.69 -1.03
C SER A 189 1.80 9.09 -0.25
N MET A 190 1.57 8.55 0.95
CA MET A 190 2.53 7.71 1.69
C MET A 190 3.14 6.59 0.84
N GLY A 191 2.35 5.96 -0.02
CA GLY A 191 2.80 4.95 -0.98
C GLY A 191 3.61 5.50 -2.14
N GLY A 192 3.39 6.76 -2.54
CA GLY A 192 4.23 7.44 -3.51
C GLY A 192 5.62 7.73 -2.93
N TRP A 193 5.66 8.22 -1.67
CA TRP A 193 6.91 8.26 -0.90
C TRP A 193 7.57 6.89 -0.81
N GLY A 194 6.79 5.85 -0.44
CA GLY A 194 7.28 4.48 -0.35
C GLY A 194 7.86 3.96 -1.66
N ALA A 195 7.23 4.30 -2.79
CA ALA A 195 7.71 3.90 -4.12
C ALA A 195 9.06 4.55 -4.43
N LEU A 196 9.22 5.84 -4.14
CA LEU A 196 10.49 6.54 -4.31
C LEU A 196 11.56 6.02 -3.35
N ALA A 197 11.24 5.90 -2.07
CA ALA A 197 12.16 5.51 -1.01
C ALA A 197 12.63 4.05 -1.15
N LEU A 198 11.71 3.09 -1.27
CA LEU A 198 12.07 1.69 -1.50
C LEU A 198 12.67 1.49 -2.90
N GLY A 199 12.16 2.23 -3.90
CA GLY A 199 12.68 2.24 -5.26
C GLY A 199 14.17 2.57 -5.33
N GLN A 200 14.63 3.58 -4.58
CA GLN A 200 16.06 3.92 -4.52
C GLN A 200 16.89 3.00 -3.61
N ARG A 201 16.33 2.58 -2.46
CA ARG A 201 17.05 1.71 -1.52
C ARG A 201 17.31 0.33 -2.11
N TYR A 202 16.34 -0.18 -2.85
CA TYR A 202 16.36 -1.46 -3.54
C TYR A 202 16.40 -1.27 -5.06
N TRP A 203 17.15 -0.26 -5.52
CA TRP A 203 17.30 0.12 -6.93
C TRP A 203 17.65 -1.04 -7.87
N GLY A 204 18.27 -2.11 -7.36
CA GLY A 204 18.58 -3.31 -8.14
C GLY A 204 17.35 -4.13 -8.55
N HIS A 205 16.21 -3.98 -7.88
CA HIS A 205 14.98 -4.75 -8.17
C HIS A 205 14.10 -4.08 -9.21
N PHE A 206 14.01 -2.75 -9.19
CA PHE A 206 13.00 -2.03 -9.96
C PHE A 206 13.54 -1.45 -11.26
N ARG A 207 12.76 -1.58 -12.34
CA ARG A 207 12.99 -0.93 -13.64
C ARG A 207 12.19 0.36 -13.78
N SER A 208 10.97 0.37 -13.24
CA SER A 208 10.08 1.53 -13.22
C SER A 208 9.72 1.89 -11.78
N ILE A 209 9.76 3.17 -11.46
CA ILE A 209 9.39 3.75 -10.15
C ILE A 209 8.38 4.87 -10.41
N SER A 210 7.20 4.75 -9.82
CA SER A 210 6.11 5.70 -10.05
C SER A 210 5.56 6.28 -8.75
N SER A 211 5.36 7.59 -8.70
CA SER A 211 4.84 8.30 -7.52
C SER A 211 3.63 9.13 -7.90
N TYR A 212 2.48 8.85 -7.26
CA TYR A 212 1.23 9.59 -7.46
C TYR A 212 0.94 10.44 -6.21
N SER A 213 1.15 11.73 -6.29
CA SER A 213 1.05 12.65 -5.15
C SER A 213 1.90 12.22 -3.94
N GLY A 214 3.02 11.53 -4.16
CA GLY A 214 3.97 11.22 -3.10
C GLY A 214 4.94 12.37 -2.88
N PRO A 215 5.23 12.77 -1.63
CA PRO A 215 6.30 13.72 -1.37
C PRO A 215 7.65 13.13 -1.76
N SER A 216 8.57 14.00 -2.17
CA SER A 216 9.90 13.60 -2.67
C SER A 216 11.06 14.18 -1.84
N ASP A 217 10.75 14.93 -0.79
CA ASP A 217 11.74 15.54 0.10
C ASP A 217 11.19 15.67 1.52
N CYS A 218 11.96 15.25 2.53
CA CYS A 218 11.68 15.47 3.94
C CYS A 218 12.77 16.26 4.68
N ASN A 219 13.67 16.93 3.96
CA ASN A 219 14.72 17.73 4.59
C ASN A 219 14.12 19.01 5.22
N PRO A 220 14.26 19.24 6.55
CA PRO A 220 13.66 20.37 7.23
C PRO A 220 14.35 21.72 6.92
N ALA A 221 15.37 21.73 6.06
CA ALA A 221 15.96 22.96 5.52
C ALA A 221 14.98 23.73 4.61
N THR A 222 13.94 23.08 4.09
CA THR A 222 12.83 23.72 3.37
C THR A 222 11.54 23.66 4.20
N VAL A 223 10.63 24.60 3.99
CA VAL A 223 9.36 24.67 4.74
C VAL A 223 8.48 23.45 4.47
N ASP A 224 8.39 23.04 3.22
CA ASP A 224 7.62 21.89 2.80
C ASP A 224 8.31 20.57 3.19
N GLY A 225 9.64 20.49 3.12
CA GLY A 225 10.39 19.34 3.64
C GLY A 225 10.23 19.18 5.16
N LEU A 226 10.19 20.28 5.92
CA LEU A 226 9.83 20.28 7.35
C LEU A 226 8.41 19.73 7.57
N GLY A 227 7.46 20.14 6.72
CA GLY A 227 6.09 19.63 6.74
C GLY A 227 6.03 18.12 6.54
N VAL A 228 6.72 17.61 5.52
CA VAL A 228 6.81 16.16 5.25
C VAL A 228 7.48 15.43 6.42
N ALA A 229 8.58 15.95 6.95
CA ALA A 229 9.26 15.36 8.11
C ALA A 229 8.34 15.25 9.34
N ALA A 230 7.54 16.28 9.60
CA ALA A 230 6.57 16.28 10.69
C ALA A 230 5.45 15.24 10.48
N ILE A 231 4.96 15.08 9.24
CA ILE A 231 3.96 14.05 8.91
C ILE A 231 4.55 12.64 9.11
N ILE A 232 5.77 12.39 8.64
CA ILE A 232 6.44 11.09 8.82
C ILE A 232 6.67 10.81 10.31
N TRP A 233 7.14 11.80 11.06
CA TRP A 233 7.37 11.67 12.50
C TRP A 233 6.08 11.36 13.26
N ALA A 234 4.95 11.99 12.90
CA ALA A 234 3.65 11.71 13.49
C ALA A 234 3.03 10.38 13.01
N GLY A 235 3.46 9.90 11.84
CA GLY A 235 2.88 8.78 11.09
C GLY A 235 2.56 7.52 11.89
N PRO A 236 3.45 6.99 12.76
CA PRO A 236 3.15 5.78 13.55
C PRO A 236 1.87 5.86 14.40
N ALA A 237 1.45 7.06 14.79
CA ALA A 237 0.23 7.26 15.55
C ALA A 237 -1.05 7.05 14.73
N ALA A 238 -0.96 7.00 13.39
CA ALA A 238 -2.11 6.77 12.51
C ALA A 238 -2.83 5.45 12.82
N ASP A 239 -2.08 4.41 13.22
CA ASP A 239 -2.66 3.13 13.59
C ASP A 239 -3.53 3.21 14.85
N TYR A 240 -3.47 4.29 15.64
CA TYR A 240 -4.25 4.43 16.88
C TYR A 240 -5.77 4.41 16.63
N MET A 241 -6.21 4.82 15.44
CA MET A 241 -7.64 4.82 15.07
C MET A 241 -8.21 3.40 14.96
N ASN A 242 -7.42 2.46 14.48
CA ASN A 242 -7.85 1.08 14.20
C ASN A 242 -7.31 0.07 15.23
N TYR A 243 -6.13 0.35 15.79
CA TYR A 243 -5.35 -0.54 16.65
C TYR A 243 -4.77 0.21 17.87
N PRO A 244 -5.59 0.88 18.70
CA PRO A 244 -5.11 1.75 19.78
C PRO A 244 -4.22 1.05 20.82
N ALA A 245 -4.44 -0.26 21.04
CA ALA A 245 -3.68 -1.03 22.02
C ALA A 245 -2.22 -1.32 21.58
N THR A 246 -1.98 -1.34 20.26
CA THR A 246 -0.73 -1.80 19.66
C THR A 246 -0.10 -0.75 18.74
N ALA A 247 -0.73 0.40 18.52
CA ALA A 247 -0.17 1.51 17.76
C ALA A 247 1.09 2.10 18.43
N ASN A 248 2.03 2.58 17.61
CA ASN A 248 3.24 3.23 18.08
C ASN A 248 3.06 4.75 18.23
N PRO A 249 3.75 5.40 19.18
CA PRO A 249 3.71 6.86 19.30
C PRO A 249 4.50 7.54 18.17
N PRO A 250 4.29 8.85 17.95
CA PRO A 250 5.15 9.64 17.07
C PRO A 250 6.64 9.48 17.39
N GLY A 251 7.48 9.53 16.35
CA GLY A 251 8.93 9.33 16.43
C GLY A 251 9.38 7.86 16.46
N SER A 252 8.47 6.89 16.54
CA SER A 252 8.85 5.47 16.57
C SER A 252 9.50 4.96 15.28
N THR A 253 9.30 5.66 14.15
CA THR A 253 9.89 5.30 12.84
C THR A 253 11.40 5.48 12.85
N TRP A 254 11.87 6.72 13.02
CA TRP A 254 13.29 7.09 12.86
C TRP A 254 13.93 7.70 14.11
N GLY A 255 13.14 7.99 15.16
CA GLY A 255 13.61 8.57 16.41
C GLY A 255 12.92 9.88 16.79
N GLY A 256 13.42 10.52 17.85
CA GLY A 256 12.85 11.76 18.38
C GLY A 256 13.09 13.00 17.52
N GLU A 257 14.07 12.97 16.62
CA GLU A 257 14.35 14.04 15.67
C GLU A 257 13.47 13.92 14.43
N LEU A 258 13.12 15.04 13.79
CA LEU A 258 12.33 15.04 12.56
C LEU A 258 13.10 14.47 11.35
N TYR A 259 14.41 14.65 11.32
CA TYR A 259 15.26 14.24 10.19
C TYR A 259 16.64 13.76 10.67
N PRO A 260 16.70 12.63 11.38
CA PRO A 260 17.94 11.98 11.81
C PRO A 260 18.66 11.34 10.61
N GLU A 261 19.89 10.87 10.81
CA GLU A 261 20.72 10.27 9.74
C GLU A 261 20.02 9.14 8.98
N ILE A 262 19.22 8.31 9.66
CA ILE A 262 18.46 7.24 9.03
C ILE A 262 17.44 7.77 7.99
N ALA A 263 16.86 8.96 8.20
CA ALA A 263 15.88 9.56 7.29
C ALA A 263 16.51 9.88 5.93
N LYS A 264 17.79 10.27 5.88
CA LYS A 264 18.53 10.48 4.63
C LYS A 264 18.64 9.23 3.78
N GLY A 265 18.59 8.05 4.40
CA GLY A 265 18.56 6.77 3.70
C GLY A 265 17.22 6.46 3.03
N TYR A 266 16.15 7.19 3.35
CA TYR A 266 14.83 7.07 2.72
C TYR A 266 14.51 8.25 1.80
N ASN A 267 15.02 9.44 2.12
CA ASN A 267 14.70 10.66 1.40
C ASN A 267 15.15 10.61 -0.07
N PRO A 268 14.23 10.76 -1.05
CA PRO A 268 14.58 10.72 -2.47
C PRO A 268 15.62 11.77 -2.87
N MET A 269 15.52 12.99 -2.34
CA MET A 269 16.44 14.10 -2.61
C MET A 269 17.90 13.82 -2.20
N ASP A 270 18.14 12.99 -1.18
CA ASP A 270 19.50 12.63 -0.76
C ASP A 270 20.11 11.52 -1.63
N ASN A 271 19.31 10.88 -2.49
CA ASN A 271 19.66 9.65 -3.21
C ASN A 271 19.43 9.76 -4.73
N ILE A 272 19.48 10.97 -5.30
CA ILE A 272 19.18 11.26 -6.72
C ILE A 272 19.83 10.28 -7.71
N GLU A 273 21.11 9.96 -7.54
CA GLU A 273 21.85 9.08 -8.46
C GLU A 273 21.31 7.64 -8.51
N LYS A 274 20.57 7.18 -7.50
CA LYS A 274 19.98 5.84 -7.47
C LYS A 274 18.84 5.66 -8.47
N TYR A 275 18.29 6.75 -8.98
CA TYR A 275 17.24 6.73 -10.00
C TYR A 275 17.78 6.66 -11.43
N ARG A 276 19.10 6.73 -11.63
CA ARG A 276 19.71 6.66 -12.96
C ARG A 276 19.40 5.33 -13.64
N GLY A 277 18.96 5.41 -14.91
CA GLY A 277 18.62 4.25 -15.72
C GLY A 277 17.30 3.57 -15.30
N LYS A 278 16.46 4.26 -14.52
CA LYS A 278 15.10 3.83 -14.18
C LYS A 278 14.10 4.65 -14.98
N ARG A 279 12.96 4.05 -15.32
CA ARG A 279 11.81 4.83 -15.74
C ARG A 279 11.19 5.48 -14.50
N LEU A 280 11.14 6.82 -14.49
CA LEU A 280 10.51 7.59 -13.42
C LEU A 280 9.23 8.23 -13.93
N PHE A 281 8.12 8.02 -13.24
CA PHE A 281 6.83 8.60 -13.56
C PHE A 281 6.22 9.28 -12.33
N LEU A 282 6.03 10.58 -12.40
CA LEU A 282 5.63 11.43 -11.28
C LEU A 282 4.38 12.20 -11.68
N ARG A 283 3.34 12.12 -10.86
CA ARG A 283 2.10 12.89 -11.01
C ARG A 283 1.76 13.58 -9.70
N ALA A 284 1.35 14.85 -9.76
CA ALA A 284 0.88 15.62 -8.60
C ALA A 284 -0.21 16.61 -9.03
N GLY A 285 -1.05 17.04 -8.10
CA GLY A 285 -2.12 18.04 -8.29
C GLY A 285 -1.78 19.41 -7.70
N THR A 286 -2.59 20.42 -7.98
CA THR A 286 -2.56 21.72 -7.27
C THR A 286 -3.32 21.61 -5.95
N GLY A 287 -2.59 21.37 -4.87
CA GLY A 287 -3.09 21.85 -3.60
C GLY A 287 -3.10 23.38 -3.57
N ASP A 288 -4.24 23.99 -3.25
CA ASP A 288 -4.30 25.43 -2.96
C ASP A 288 -4.48 25.67 -1.46
N ILE A 289 -3.42 26.13 -0.79
CA ILE A 289 -3.49 26.52 0.62
C ILE A 289 -4.44 27.71 0.86
N LEU A 290 -4.76 28.52 -0.16
CA LEU A 290 -5.70 29.64 -0.05
C LEU A 290 -7.16 29.19 -0.13
N SER A 291 -7.46 28.06 -0.77
CA SER A 291 -8.80 27.45 -0.75
C SER A 291 -9.25 27.04 0.65
N ALA A 292 -8.29 26.79 1.56
CA ALA A 292 -8.54 26.58 2.98
C ALA A 292 -9.12 27.81 3.71
N PHE A 293 -9.04 28.99 3.09
CA PHE A 293 -9.46 30.28 3.65
C PHE A 293 -10.53 30.99 2.80
N ALA A 294 -11.18 30.29 1.88
CA ALA A 294 -12.28 30.85 1.10
C ALA A 294 -13.46 31.29 2.02
N PRO A 295 -14.14 32.42 1.75
CA PRO A 295 -15.21 32.93 2.62
C PRO A 295 -16.37 31.93 2.72
N LEU A 296 -16.87 31.72 3.95
CA LEU A 296 -18.06 30.91 4.22
C LEU A 296 -19.29 31.49 3.51
N SER A 297 -20.09 30.64 2.87
CA SER A 297 -21.46 30.99 2.48
C SER A 297 -22.28 31.30 3.73
N GLY A 298 -23.04 32.40 3.70
CA GLY A 298 -23.81 32.92 4.83
C GLY A 298 -25.02 32.08 5.27
N ASP A 299 -25.11 30.80 4.91
CA ASP A 299 -26.21 29.91 5.29
C ASP A 299 -25.83 29.07 6.53
N GLN A 300 -26.42 29.43 7.66
CA GLN A 300 -26.13 28.80 8.96
C GLN A 300 -26.64 27.35 9.07
N SER A 301 -27.50 26.89 8.16
CA SER A 301 -28.07 25.53 8.21
C SER A 301 -27.15 24.45 7.66
N LEU A 302 -26.16 24.82 6.84
CA LEU A 302 -25.16 23.94 6.23
C LEU A 302 -23.76 24.10 6.86
N LEU A 303 -23.63 25.02 7.82
CA LEU A 303 -22.34 25.48 8.36
C LEU A 303 -21.45 24.35 8.92
N LEU A 304 -22.02 23.34 9.61
CA LEU A 304 -21.22 22.24 10.17
C LEU A 304 -20.71 21.27 9.10
N ASP A 305 -21.53 20.99 8.08
CA ASP A 305 -21.15 20.11 6.97
C ASP A 305 -20.24 20.83 5.98
N GLU A 306 -20.44 22.13 5.77
CA GLU A 306 -19.53 23.00 5.01
C GLU A 306 -18.20 23.19 5.75
N LEU A 307 -18.17 23.38 7.07
CA LEU A 307 -16.91 23.46 7.84
C LEU A 307 -16.14 22.14 7.82
N ARG A 308 -16.83 20.99 7.89
CA ARG A 308 -16.19 19.67 7.73
C ARG A 308 -15.65 19.46 6.32
N ARG A 309 -16.47 19.67 5.29
CA ARG A 309 -16.03 19.54 3.88
C ARG A 309 -14.92 20.52 3.53
N ASN A 310 -15.03 21.78 3.95
CA ASN A 310 -14.01 22.80 3.70
C ASN A 310 -12.74 22.50 4.50
N GLY A 311 -12.84 21.94 5.71
CA GLY A 311 -11.69 21.48 6.50
C GLY A 311 -10.97 20.28 5.89
N GLU A 312 -11.70 19.29 5.37
CA GLU A 312 -11.15 18.14 4.65
C GLU A 312 -10.52 18.57 3.30
N ASN A 313 -11.20 19.44 2.55
CA ASN A 313 -10.68 19.99 1.29
C ASN A 313 -9.45 20.89 1.52
N ALA A 314 -9.44 21.67 2.60
CA ALA A 314 -8.29 22.48 3.03
C ALA A 314 -7.08 21.62 3.38
N TRP A 315 -7.30 20.53 4.12
CA TRP A 315 -6.25 19.60 4.50
C TRP A 315 -5.67 18.89 3.28
N ASN A 316 -6.52 18.36 2.41
CA ASN A 316 -6.10 17.71 1.17
C ASN A 316 -5.35 18.68 0.25
N SER A 317 -5.78 19.94 0.21
CA SER A 317 -5.10 21.00 -0.56
C SER A 317 -3.77 21.42 0.06
N ALA A 318 -3.66 21.50 1.39
CA ALA A 318 -2.39 21.81 2.04
C ALA A 318 -1.37 20.68 1.87
N GLN A 319 -1.82 19.42 1.96
CA GLN A 319 -0.99 18.25 1.68
C GLN A 319 -0.45 18.27 0.25
N GLU A 320 -1.32 18.52 -0.73
CA GLU A 320 -0.91 18.49 -2.13
C GLU A 320 0.02 19.67 -2.50
N ALA A 321 -0.13 20.83 -1.85
CA ALA A 321 0.79 21.98 -2.05
C ALA A 321 2.21 21.66 -1.57
N VAL A 322 2.34 20.99 -0.42
CA VAL A 322 3.62 20.51 0.11
C VAL A 322 4.23 19.48 -0.83
N VAL A 323 3.43 18.50 -1.27
CA VAL A 323 3.87 17.45 -2.21
C VAL A 323 4.37 18.07 -3.52
N HIS A 324 3.64 19.01 -4.09
CA HIS A 324 4.03 19.70 -5.32
C HIS A 324 5.40 20.37 -5.17
N ALA A 325 5.60 21.19 -4.13
CA ALA A 325 6.86 21.88 -3.91
C ALA A 325 8.05 20.92 -3.78
N THR A 326 7.86 19.75 -3.16
CA THR A 326 8.91 18.73 -3.08
C THR A 326 9.17 18.06 -4.44
N ASN A 327 8.15 17.83 -5.27
CA ASN A 327 8.29 17.20 -6.58
C ASN A 327 8.94 18.12 -7.61
N ASP A 328 8.64 19.42 -7.58
CA ASP A 328 9.33 20.41 -8.43
C ASP A 328 10.83 20.44 -8.15
N ARG A 329 11.22 20.43 -6.87
CA ARG A 329 12.64 20.38 -6.49
C ARG A 329 13.30 19.07 -6.89
N PHE A 330 12.59 17.96 -6.73
CA PHE A 330 13.08 16.64 -7.10
C PHE A 330 13.28 16.51 -8.61
N SER A 331 12.30 16.96 -9.41
CA SER A 331 12.40 17.05 -10.88
C SER A 331 13.60 17.90 -11.31
N ALA A 332 13.77 19.09 -10.73
CA ALA A 332 14.92 19.94 -11.03
C ALA A 332 16.27 19.30 -10.65
N ALA A 333 16.32 18.53 -9.55
CA ALA A 333 17.52 17.81 -9.15
C ALA A 333 17.84 16.63 -10.08
N LEU A 334 16.83 15.92 -10.57
CA LEU A 334 16.97 14.87 -11.58
C LEU A 334 17.48 15.45 -12.91
N ASP A 335 16.93 16.58 -13.36
CA ASP A 335 17.40 17.31 -14.55
C ASP A 335 18.87 17.72 -14.40
N ALA A 336 19.25 18.28 -13.25
CA ALA A 336 20.63 18.66 -12.97
C ALA A 336 21.59 17.47 -12.98
N ALA A 337 21.12 16.28 -12.60
CA ALA A 337 21.87 15.03 -12.67
C ALA A 337 21.83 14.35 -14.06
N GLY A 338 21.07 14.89 -15.02
CA GLY A 338 20.83 14.27 -16.33
C GLY A 338 20.13 12.92 -16.22
N ILE A 339 19.14 12.80 -15.33
CA ILE A 339 18.31 11.61 -15.15
C ILE A 339 16.94 11.88 -15.77
N GLU A 340 16.61 11.08 -16.80
CA GLU A 340 15.33 11.16 -17.48
C GLU A 340 14.18 10.80 -16.53
N HIS A 341 13.12 11.60 -16.58
CA HIS A 341 11.92 11.41 -15.78
C HIS A 341 10.71 12.04 -16.47
N ASP A 342 9.53 11.46 -16.26
CA ASP A 342 8.25 12.02 -16.68
C ASP A 342 7.56 12.61 -15.46
N TYR A 343 7.57 13.94 -15.35
CA TYR A 343 6.86 14.65 -14.32
C TYR A 343 5.79 15.55 -14.94
N VAL A 344 4.53 15.29 -14.55
CA VAL A 344 3.39 16.13 -14.93
C VAL A 344 2.65 16.56 -13.69
N TYR A 345 2.30 17.83 -13.72
CA TYR A 345 1.46 18.47 -12.74
C TYR A 345 0.07 18.72 -13.32
N HIS A 346 -0.98 18.46 -12.54
CA HIS A 346 -2.38 18.62 -12.96
C HIS A 346 -3.09 19.77 -12.21
N PRO A 347 -3.18 20.95 -12.83
CA PRO A 347 -3.92 22.06 -12.26
C PRO A 347 -5.40 21.75 -11.98
N GLY A 348 -5.88 22.15 -10.81
CA GLY A 348 -7.24 21.94 -10.32
C GLY A 348 -7.51 20.58 -9.68
N ARG A 349 -6.56 19.64 -9.69
CA ARG A 349 -6.67 18.35 -9.00
C ARG A 349 -6.08 18.44 -7.60
N THR A 350 -6.66 17.70 -6.65
CA THR A 350 -6.19 17.67 -5.24
C THR A 350 -5.77 16.26 -4.83
N HIS A 351 -5.45 16.06 -3.54
CA HIS A 351 -5.07 14.77 -2.96
C HIS A 351 -6.25 13.78 -2.91
N GLU A 352 -6.67 13.28 -4.07
CA GLU A 352 -7.92 12.55 -4.27
C GLU A 352 -7.76 11.27 -5.11
N TRP A 353 -8.65 10.31 -4.89
CA TRP A 353 -8.66 9.02 -5.61
C TRP A 353 -8.77 9.15 -7.12
N GLY A 354 -9.49 10.15 -7.61
CA GLY A 354 -9.58 10.40 -9.04
C GLY A 354 -8.19 10.62 -9.64
N LEU A 355 -7.35 11.44 -9.02
CA LEU A 355 -6.02 11.76 -9.54
C LEU A 355 -5.14 10.50 -9.56
N TRP A 356 -5.14 9.73 -8.48
CA TRP A 356 -4.30 8.54 -8.37
C TRP A 356 -4.73 7.41 -9.31
N ARG A 357 -6.04 7.25 -9.52
CA ARG A 357 -6.59 6.29 -10.48
C ARG A 357 -6.22 6.67 -11.91
N ASP A 358 -6.44 7.92 -12.29
CA ASP A 358 -6.08 8.42 -13.62
C ASP A 358 -4.56 8.29 -13.87
N SER A 359 -3.75 8.56 -12.83
CA SER A 359 -2.29 8.43 -12.89
C SER A 359 -1.86 6.97 -13.11
N LEU A 360 -2.48 6.00 -12.43
CA LEU A 360 -2.19 4.58 -12.66
C LEU A 360 -2.59 4.16 -14.09
N GLU A 361 -3.76 4.59 -14.57
CA GLU A 361 -4.21 4.29 -15.93
C GLU A 361 -3.25 4.86 -16.98
N GLU A 362 -2.79 6.11 -16.81
CA GLU A 362 -1.81 6.75 -17.69
C GLU A 362 -0.43 6.06 -17.65
N ASP A 363 0.00 5.60 -16.47
CA ASP A 363 1.33 5.03 -16.26
C ASP A 363 1.49 3.64 -16.90
N LEU A 364 0.43 2.81 -16.84
CA LEU A 364 0.47 1.39 -17.19
C LEU A 364 1.11 1.08 -18.56
N PRO A 365 0.77 1.78 -19.67
CA PRO A 365 1.40 1.52 -20.96
C PRO A 365 2.92 1.72 -20.94
N GLY A 366 3.40 2.83 -20.35
CA GLY A 366 4.83 3.14 -20.25
C GLY A 366 5.55 2.20 -19.28
N MET A 367 4.92 1.87 -18.16
CA MET A 367 5.42 0.89 -17.20
C MET A 367 5.61 -0.48 -17.87
N MET A 368 4.61 -0.97 -18.60
CA MET A 368 4.69 -2.27 -19.28
C MET A 368 5.74 -2.28 -20.40
N ALA A 369 5.87 -1.19 -21.16
CA ALA A 369 6.94 -1.08 -22.16
C ALA A 369 8.34 -1.17 -21.53
N CYS A 370 8.54 -0.56 -20.36
CA CYS A 370 9.81 -0.65 -19.61
C CYS A 370 10.07 -2.06 -19.05
N LEU A 371 9.02 -2.76 -18.61
CA LEU A 371 9.13 -4.10 -18.05
C LEU A 371 9.43 -5.15 -19.12
N GLU A 372 8.98 -4.95 -20.36
CA GLU A 372 9.17 -5.91 -21.46
C GLU A 372 10.37 -5.61 -22.39
N ALA A 373 11.07 -4.49 -22.17
CA ALA A 373 12.33 -4.16 -22.84
C ALA A 373 13.50 -5.01 -22.34
#